data_AF-A0A972HB66-F1
#
_entry.id   AF-A0A972HB66-F1
#
_cell.length_a   1.000
_cell.length_b   1.000
_cell.length_c   1.000
_cell.angle_alpha   90.00
_cell.angle_beta   90.00
_cell.angle_gamma   90.00
#
_symmetry.space_group_name_H-M   'P 1'
#
loop_
_entity.id
_entity.type
_entity.pdbx_description
1 polymer ?
#
loop_
_entity_poly.entity_id
_entity_poly.type
_entity_poly.pdbx_seq_one_letter_code
_entity_poly.pdbx_strand_id
1 'polypeptide(L)'
;MPVSKGRKSANKRPAPPPTKDPIKSKGPSPQWYVTTMFGTMGLGAIIIVVNYMAFVPGTPRNTLLLGGLALIGVGFAMTMDYR
;
A
#
# COMPACT_ATOMS: atom_id res chain seq x y z
N MET A 1 51.30 -42.90 36.11
CA MET A 1 50.31 -43.04 35.00
C MET A 1 50.26 -41.70 34.26
N PRO A 2 50.48 -41.61 32.94
CA PRO A 2 50.40 -40.33 32.24
C PRO A 2 48.94 -39.95 31.99
N VAL A 3 48.62 -38.69 32.27
CA VAL A 3 47.30 -38.08 32.10
C VAL A 3 47.07 -37.80 30.61
N SER A 4 46.08 -38.45 30.00
CA SER A 4 45.66 -38.12 28.63
C SER A 4 44.94 -36.78 28.63
N LYS A 5 45.63 -35.74 28.16
CA LYS A 5 45.06 -34.41 27.90
C LYS A 5 44.06 -34.53 26.74
N GLY A 6 42.77 -34.60 27.07
CA GLY A 6 41.69 -34.65 26.08
C GLY A 6 41.71 -33.42 25.18
N ARG A 7 41.79 -33.64 23.86
CA ARG A 7 41.75 -32.59 22.84
C ARG A 7 40.38 -31.94 22.81
N LYS A 8 40.33 -30.61 22.98
CA LYS A 8 39.14 -29.80 22.75
C LYS A 8 38.83 -29.82 21.25
N SER A 9 37.77 -30.52 20.86
CA SER A 9 37.23 -30.40 19.50
C SER A 9 36.62 -29.01 19.35
N ALA A 10 37.35 -28.11 18.71
CA ALA A 10 36.85 -26.82 18.28
C ALA A 10 36.00 -27.04 17.02
N ASN A 11 34.76 -27.53 17.19
CA ASN A 11 33.76 -27.51 16.13
C ASN A 11 33.23 -26.08 15.99
N LYS A 12 34.08 -25.17 15.52
CA LYS A 12 33.74 -23.79 15.21
C LYS A 12 33.08 -23.81 13.83
N ARG A 13 31.81 -24.22 13.79
CA ARG A 13 30.98 -23.95 12.61
C ARG A 13 31.00 -22.43 12.40
N PRO A 14 31.32 -21.93 11.19
CA PRO A 14 31.12 -20.53 10.88
C PRO A 14 29.67 -20.16 11.21
N ALA A 15 29.46 -19.05 11.89
CA ALA A 15 28.12 -18.51 12.08
C ALA A 15 27.48 -18.35 10.70
N PRO A 16 26.19 -18.68 10.52
CA PRO A 16 25.48 -18.37 9.30
C PRO A 16 25.71 -16.88 8.97
N PRO A 17 25.95 -16.52 7.70
CA PRO A 17 26.01 -15.11 7.34
C PRO A 17 24.72 -14.43 7.85
N PRO A 18 24.79 -13.20 8.37
CA PRO A 18 23.59 -12.48 8.76
C PRO A 18 22.67 -12.48 7.54
N THR A 19 21.53 -13.15 7.68
CA THR A 19 20.48 -13.10 6.68
C THR A 19 20.19 -11.62 6.51
N LYS A 20 20.57 -11.07 5.36
CA LYS A 20 20.24 -9.70 5.00
C LYS A 20 18.74 -9.62 5.16
N ASP A 21 18.28 -8.88 6.16
CA ASP A 21 16.85 -8.64 6.36
C ASP A 21 16.29 -8.30 4.99
N PRO A 22 15.40 -9.12 4.42
CA PRO A 22 14.88 -8.85 3.09
C PRO A 22 14.07 -7.59 3.23
N ILE A 23 14.73 -6.47 2.96
CA ILE A 23 14.22 -5.15 2.60
C ILE A 23 12.80 -5.00 3.12
N LYS A 24 12.65 -4.76 4.44
CA LYS A 24 11.40 -4.44 5.16
C LYS A 24 10.21 -4.56 4.20
N SER A 25 9.76 -5.79 3.94
CA SER A 25 8.68 -6.02 3.00
C SER A 25 7.51 -5.28 3.63
N LYS A 26 7.16 -4.05 3.18
CA LYS A 26 5.99 -3.41 3.79
C LYS A 26 4.88 -4.42 3.51
N GLY A 27 4.30 -4.91 4.60
CA GLY A 27 3.33 -5.97 4.56
C GLY A 27 2.12 -5.57 3.73
N PRO A 28 1.14 -6.49 3.63
CA PRO A 28 -0.07 -6.26 2.86
C PRO A 28 -0.67 -4.89 3.17
N SER A 29 -1.08 -4.16 2.14
CA SER A 29 -1.79 -2.89 2.33
C SER A 29 -3.02 -3.08 3.25
N PRO A 30 -3.26 -2.16 4.19
CA PRO A 30 -4.40 -2.25 5.10
C PRO A 30 -5.72 -2.27 4.33
N GLN A 31 -6.70 -3.08 4.77
CA GLN A 31 -8.02 -3.17 4.11
C GLN A 31 -8.73 -1.80 4.02
N TRP A 32 -8.54 -0.92 4.99
CA TRP A 32 -9.10 0.45 4.95
C TRP A 32 -8.54 1.29 3.79
N TYR A 33 -7.30 1.02 3.37
CA TYR A 33 -6.68 1.66 2.20
C TYR A 33 -7.41 1.27 0.92
N VAL A 34 -7.74 -0.02 0.76
CA VAL A 34 -8.54 -0.51 -0.37
C VAL A 34 -9.91 0.15 -0.38
N THR A 35 -10.57 0.23 0.79
CA THR A 35 -11.88 0.88 0.92
C THR A 35 -11.83 2.37 0.55
N THR A 36 -10.79 3.10 0.95
CA THR A 36 -10.63 4.53 0.61
C THR A 36 -10.27 4.74 -0.86
N MET A 37 -9.45 3.86 -1.44
CA MET A 37 -9.10 3.88 -2.87
C MET A 37 -10.34 3.72 -3.76
N PHE A 38 -11.10 2.64 -3.56
CA PHE A 38 -12.33 2.42 -4.33
C PHE A 38 -13.44 3.40 -3.95
N GLY A 39 -13.51 3.79 -2.68
CA GLY A 39 -14.49 4.76 -2.19
C GLY A 39 -14.33 6.13 -2.84
N THR A 40 -13.09 6.63 -2.97
CA THR A 40 -12.82 7.90 -3.65
C THR A 40 -13.12 7.80 -5.15
N MET A 41 -12.72 6.74 -5.83
CA MET A 41 -13.07 6.53 -7.24
C MET A 41 -14.59 6.49 -7.47
N GLY A 42 -15.32 5.71 -6.67
CA GLY A 42 -16.77 5.60 -6.73
C GLY A 42 -17.46 6.93 -6.41
N LEU A 43 -17.00 7.63 -5.38
CA LEU A 43 -17.54 8.94 -5.00
C LEU A 43 -17.33 9.98 -6.11
N GLY A 44 -16.17 10.00 -6.73
CA GLY A 44 -15.89 10.90 -7.86
C GLY A 44 -16.80 10.62 -9.06
N ALA A 45 -17.07 9.34 -9.35
CA ALA A 45 -18.02 8.95 -10.39
C ALA A 45 -19.46 9.40 -10.05
N ILE A 46 -19.89 9.24 -8.79
CA ILE A 46 -21.20 9.71 -8.32
C ILE A 46 -21.32 11.22 -8.49
N ILE A 47 -20.29 12.00 -8.13
CA ILE A 47 -20.28 13.46 -8.31
C ILE A 47 -20.49 13.84 -9.77
N ILE A 48 -19.82 13.14 -10.69
CA ILE A 48 -19.99 13.37 -12.14
C ILE A 48 -21.44 13.08 -12.53
N VAL A 49 -22.01 11.93 -12.14
CA VAL A 49 -23.39 11.58 -12.46
C VAL A 49 -24.38 12.61 -11.90
N VAL A 50 -24.25 13.00 -10.63
CA VAL A 50 -25.11 14.00 -9.99
C VAL A 50 -24.99 15.36 -10.68
N ASN A 51 -23.81 15.74 -11.16
CA ASN A 51 -23.61 16.96 -11.95
C ASN A 51 -24.38 16.95 -13.28
N TYR A 52 -24.88 15.81 -13.75
CA TYR A 52 -25.71 15.72 -14.95
C TYR A 52 -27.19 15.40 -14.68
N MET A 53 -27.53 14.97 -13.47
CA MET A 53 -28.91 14.58 -13.12
C MET A 53 -29.85 15.78 -12.86
N ALA A 54 -29.39 17.02 -13.08
CA ALA A 54 -30.15 18.26 -12.82
C ALA A 54 -30.72 18.42 -11.39
N PHE A 55 -30.31 17.57 -10.44
CA PHE A 55 -30.70 17.65 -9.03
C PHE A 55 -30.14 18.91 -8.33
N VAL A 56 -29.07 19.49 -8.87
CA VAL A 56 -28.40 20.66 -8.30
C VAL A 56 -28.64 21.87 -9.21
N PRO A 57 -29.22 22.98 -8.71
CA PRO A 57 -29.43 24.17 -9.52
C PRO A 57 -28.10 24.69 -10.12
N GLY A 58 -28.11 24.98 -11.42
CA GLY A 58 -26.92 25.50 -12.12
C GLY A 58 -25.94 24.43 -12.60
N THR A 59 -26.29 23.14 -12.58
CA THR A 59 -25.58 22.09 -13.32
C THR A 59 -25.93 22.07 -14.80
N PRO A 60 -25.01 21.67 -15.70
CA PRO A 60 -23.66 21.15 -15.40
C PRO A 60 -22.65 22.26 -15.10
N ARG A 61 -21.73 22.01 -14.14
CA ARG A 61 -20.64 22.93 -13.79
C ARG A 61 -19.28 22.29 -14.05
N ASN A 62 -18.42 22.97 -14.79
CA ASN A 62 -17.04 22.52 -15.03
C ASN A 62 -16.26 22.31 -13.72
N THR A 63 -16.56 23.08 -12.67
CA THR A 63 -15.93 22.92 -11.35
C THR A 63 -16.27 21.59 -10.68
N LEU A 64 -17.53 21.11 -10.80
CA LEU A 64 -17.94 19.81 -10.26
C LEU A 64 -17.38 18.65 -11.07
N LEU A 65 -17.32 18.81 -12.39
CA LEU A 65 -16.65 17.87 -13.30
C LEU A 65 -15.16 17.71 -12.96
N LEU A 66 -14.44 18.84 -12.84
CA LEU A 66 -13.03 18.84 -12.46
C LEU A 66 -12.82 18.29 -11.06
N GLY A 67 -13.70 18.63 -10.11
CA GLY A 67 -13.67 18.07 -8.75
C GLY A 67 -13.85 16.55 -8.74
N GLY A 68 -14.87 16.03 -9.44
CA GLY A 68 -15.09 14.59 -9.57
C GLY A 68 -13.92 13.87 -10.25
N LEU A 69 -13.38 14.45 -11.33
CA LEU A 69 -12.22 13.92 -12.03
C LEU A 69 -10.96 13.90 -11.15
N ALA A 70 -10.70 14.99 -10.42
CA ALA A 70 -9.58 15.06 -9.48
C ALA A 70 -9.71 14.01 -8.37
N LEU A 71 -10.94 13.78 -7.87
CA LEU A 71 -11.22 12.79 -6.84
C LEU A 71 -10.98 11.35 -7.32
N ILE A 72 -11.38 11.05 -8.56
CA ILE A 72 -11.01 9.79 -9.23
C ILE A 72 -9.50 9.70 -9.41
N GLY A 73 -8.83 10.78 -9.82
CA GLY A 73 -7.38 10.85 -9.98
C GLY A 73 -6.62 10.55 -8.68
N VAL A 74 -7.10 11.06 -7.54
CA VAL A 74 -6.55 10.74 -6.22
C VAL A 74 -6.71 9.26 -5.89
N GLY A 75 -7.91 8.69 -6.09
CA GLY A 75 -8.14 7.27 -5.89
C GLY A 75 -7.31 6.40 -6.84
N PHE A 76 -7.07 6.85 -8.06
CA PHE A 76 -6.18 6.19 -9.01
C PHE A 76 -4.71 6.28 -8.57
N ALA A 77 -4.24 7.44 -8.10
CA ALA A 77 -2.89 7.57 -7.57
C ALA A 77 -2.63 6.65 -6.38
N MET A 78 -3.65 6.41 -5.53
CA MET A 78 -3.57 5.42 -4.44
C MET A 78 -3.31 4.00 -4.96
N THR A 79 -3.73 3.66 -6.19
CA THR A 79 -3.40 2.34 -6.78
C THR A 79 -1.90 2.15 -7.04
N MET A 80 -1.16 3.26 -7.22
CA MET A 80 0.27 3.20 -7.54
C MET A 80 1.15 2.93 -6.32
N ASP A 81 0.72 3.35 -5.12
CA ASP A 81 1.39 3.03 -3.85
C ASP A 81 0.72 1.85 -3.13
N TYR A 82 -0.21 1.16 -3.81
CA TYR A 82 -0.80 -0.08 -3.34
C TYR A 82 0.26 -1.19 -3.26
N ARG A 83 0.18 -2.02 -2.20
CA ARG A 83 1.16 -3.05 -1.87
C ARG A 83 0.50 -4.36 -1.48
#